data_AF-A0A1S0TFL1-F1
#
_entry.id   AF-A0A1S0TFL1-F1
#
_cell.length_a   1.000
_cell.length_b   1.000
_cell.length_c   1.000
_cell.angle_alpha   90.00
_cell.angle_beta   90.00
_cell.angle_gamma   90.00
#
_symmetry.space_group_name_H-M   'P 1'
#
loop_
_entity.id
_entity.type
_entity.pdbx_description
1 polymer ?
#
loop_
_entity_poly.entity_id
_entity_poly.type
_entity_poly.pdbx_seq_one_letter_code
_entity_poly.pdbx_strand_id
1 'polypeptide(L)'
;MDIVIGKVIDFIRIFFHLRYVVIFGLPRIFALADNMEPADGPICINRLTLYSKAWRYFDPGLYSFFKTYIFIPICAPTFSLKRKIFGVILSYGFVLLWHGIHYANI
;
A
#
# COMPACT_ATOMS: atom_id res chain seq x y z
N MET A 1 -28.63 -6.15 -11.73
CA MET A 1 -27.76 -6.53 -10.59
C MET A 1 -26.37 -5.91 -10.74
N ASP A 2 -25.85 -5.85 -11.97
CA ASP A 2 -24.51 -5.33 -12.30
C ASP A 2 -24.32 -3.83 -12.04
N ILE A 3 -25.37 -3.01 -12.24
CA ILE A 3 -25.33 -1.56 -11.98
C ILE A 3 -25.19 -1.26 -10.48
N VAL A 4 -25.86 -2.03 -9.62
CA VAL A 4 -25.81 -1.84 -8.18
C VAL A 4 -24.44 -2.25 -7.64
N ILE A 5 -23.92 -3.40 -8.11
CA ILE A 5 -22.58 -3.88 -7.75
C ILE A 5 -21.50 -2.87 -8.19
N GLY A 6 -21.60 -2.33 -9.41
CA GLY A 6 -20.66 -1.30 -9.89
C GLY A 6 -20.64 -0.05 -9.00
N LYS A 7 -21.82 0.47 -8.65
CA LYS A 7 -21.94 1.64 -7.75
C LYS A 7 -21.36 1.40 -6.36
N VAL A 8 -21.54 0.20 -5.80
CA VAL A 8 -20.98 -0.16 -4.49
C VAL A 8 -19.45 -0.21 -4.54
N ILE A 9 -18.88 -0.82 -5.58
CA ILE A 9 -17.43 -0.90 -5.77
C ILE A 9 -16.83 0.50 -5.90
N ASP A 10 -17.45 1.37 -6.69
CA ASP A 10 -16.96 2.75 -6.87
C ASP A 10 -17.05 3.55 -5.58
N PHE A 11 -18.12 3.40 -4.80
CA PHE A 11 -18.24 4.04 -3.48
C PHE A 11 -17.10 3.61 -2.54
N ILE A 12 -16.82 2.31 -2.43
CA ILE A 12 -15.76 1.79 -1.57
C ILE A 12 -14.40 2.36 -1.98
N ARG A 13 -14.12 2.40 -3.29
CA ARG A 13 -12.86 2.94 -3.82
C ARG A 13 -12.68 4.43 -3.50
N ILE A 14 -13.73 5.23 -3.66
CA ILE A 14 -13.71 6.67 -3.38
C ILE A 14 -13.57 6.91 -1.88
N PHE A 15 -14.34 6.21 -1.05
CA PHE A 15 -14.27 6.33 0.41
C PHE A 15 -12.86 6.04 0.93
N PHE A 16 -12.26 4.96 0.44
CA PHE A 16 -10.88 4.60 0.80
C PHE A 16 -9.90 5.68 0.32
N HIS A 17 -10.00 6.14 -0.93
CA HIS A 17 -9.12 7.19 -1.44
C HIS A 17 -9.18 8.48 -0.62
N LEU A 18 -10.39 8.98 -0.31
CA LEU A 18 -10.58 10.20 0.47
C LEU A 18 -9.94 10.10 1.86
N ARG A 19 -10.12 8.95 2.53
CA ARG A 19 -9.52 8.71 3.85
C ARG A 19 -8.00 8.84 3.79
N TYR A 20 -7.37 8.24 2.79
CA TYR A 20 -5.90 8.27 2.65
C TYR A 20 -5.37 9.62 2.19
N VAL A 21 -6.13 10.38 1.39
CA VAL A 21 -5.79 11.78 1.07
C VAL A 21 -5.73 12.63 2.34
N VAL A 22 -6.66 12.44 3.28
CA VAL A 22 -6.65 13.17 4.55
C VAL A 22 -5.49 12.71 5.44
N ILE A 23 -5.33 11.39 5.62
CA ILE A 23 -4.28 10.80 6.48
C ILE A 23 -2.87 11.19 6.03
N PHE A 24 -2.59 11.18 4.72
CA PHE A 24 -1.28 11.57 4.19
C PHE A 24 -1.15 13.08 3.94
N GLY A 25 -2.25 13.75 3.61
CA GLY A 25 -2.25 15.18 3.31
C GLY A 25 -1.98 16.06 4.53
N LEU A 26 -2.53 15.71 5.70
CA LEU A 26 -2.32 16.49 6.92
C LEU A 26 -0.83 16.53 7.34
N PRO A 27 -0.12 15.39 7.54
CA PRO A 27 1.31 15.40 7.84
C PRO A 27 2.15 16.09 6.75
N ARG A 28 1.74 15.98 5.48
CA ARG A 28 2.41 16.66 4.37
C ARG A 28 2.40 18.18 4.52
N ILE A 29 1.28 18.75 4.96
CA ILE A 29 1.17 20.21 5.20
C ILE A 29 2.13 20.64 6.32
N PHE A 30 2.19 19.88 7.42
CA PHE A 30 3.15 20.16 8.51
C PHE A 30 4.60 20.05 8.05
N ALA A 31 4.95 18.99 7.30
CA ALA A 31 6.29 18.83 6.76
C ALA A 31 6.71 20.00 5.85
N LEU A 32 5.79 20.49 5.01
CA LEU A 32 6.03 21.68 4.19
C LEU A 32 6.19 22.96 5.02
N ALA A 33 5.40 23.10 6.10
CA ALA A 33 5.55 24.22 7.03
C ALA A 33 6.93 24.21 7.73
N ASP A 34 7.47 23.02 8.00
CA ASP A 34 8.81 22.81 8.55
C ASP A 34 9.94 22.86 7.50
N ASN A 35 9.65 23.27 6.25
CA ASN A 35 10.59 23.29 5.11
C ASN A 35 11.23 21.92 4.79
N MET A 36 10.51 20.83 5.05
CA MET A 36 10.92 19.48 4.63
C MET A 36 10.36 19.15 3.24
N GLU A 37 10.98 18.18 2.57
CA GLU A 37 10.47 17.61 1.31
C GLU A 37 9.70 16.31 1.58
N PRO A 38 8.35 16.35 1.68
CA PRO A 38 7.54 15.15 1.86
C PRO A 38 7.43 14.35 0.57
N ALA A 39 7.24 13.03 0.71
CA ALA A 39 6.97 12.14 -0.41
C ALA A 39 5.70 12.54 -1.19
N ASP A 40 5.63 12.10 -2.45
CA ASP A 40 4.48 12.32 -3.32
C ASP A 40 3.19 11.76 -2.69
N GLY A 41 2.09 12.52 -2.88
CA GLY A 41 0.79 12.15 -2.35
C GLY A 41 0.19 10.90 -3.01
N PRO A 42 -0.87 10.33 -2.41
CA PRO A 42 -1.53 9.14 -2.93
C PRO A 42 -2.13 9.42 -4.31
N ILE A 43 -1.87 8.53 -5.28
CA ILE A 43 -2.49 8.63 -6.60
C ILE A 43 -3.98 8.28 -6.54
N CYS A 44 -4.74 8.77 -7.52
CA CYS A 44 -6.16 8.45 -7.64
C CYS A 44 -6.39 6.95 -7.82
N ILE A 45 -7.02 6.31 -6.82
CA ILE A 45 -7.33 4.87 -6.81
C ILE A 45 -8.32 4.50 -7.93
N ASN A 46 -9.16 5.44 -8.38
CA ASN A 46 -10.06 5.21 -9.51
C ASN A 46 -9.32 4.98 -10.83
N ARG A 47 -8.10 5.53 -10.98
CA ARG A 47 -7.27 5.34 -12.18
C ARG A 47 -6.45 4.03 -12.14
N LEU A 48 -6.37 3.38 -10.99
CA LEU A 48 -5.65 2.12 -10.82
C LEU A 48 -6.53 0.95 -11.27
N THR A 49 -6.16 0.35 -12.40
CA THR A 49 -6.83 -0.85 -12.96
C THR A 49 -6.13 -2.16 -12.59
N LEU A 50 -4.88 -2.11 -12.11
CA LEU A 50 -4.11 -3.29 -11.68
C LEU A 50 -3.82 -3.27 -10.18
N TYR A 51 -4.13 -4.38 -9.51
CA TYR A 51 -3.82 -4.59 -8.09
C TYR A 51 -2.32 -4.50 -7.79
N SER A 52 -1.47 -4.96 -8.71
CA SER A 52 -0.01 -4.85 -8.57
C SER A 52 0.49 -3.41 -8.54
N LYS A 53 -0.20 -2.49 -9.24
CA LYS A 53 0.08 -1.06 -9.16
C LYS A 53 -0.50 -0.47 -7.88
N ALA A 54 -1.68 -0.91 -7.45
CA ALA A 54 -2.27 -0.46 -6.19
C ALA A 54 -1.29 -0.63 -5.03
N TRP A 55 -0.68 -1.80 -4.86
CA TRP A 55 0.32 -2.04 -3.81
C TRP A 55 1.56 -1.14 -3.84
N ARG A 56 1.91 -0.57 -5.00
CA ARG A 56 3.09 0.31 -5.13
C ARG A 56 2.79 1.77 -4.83
N TYR A 57 1.57 2.20 -5.12
CA TYR A 57 1.20 3.62 -5.07
C TYR A 57 0.14 3.96 -4.02
N PHE A 58 -0.48 2.95 -3.43
CA PHE A 58 -1.42 3.12 -2.35
C PHE A 58 -0.75 3.75 -1.13
N ASP A 59 0.43 3.26 -0.79
CA ASP A 59 1.30 3.81 0.24
C ASP A 59 2.77 3.71 -0.23
N PRO A 60 3.35 4.81 -0.74
CA PRO A 60 4.74 4.84 -1.18
C PRO A 60 5.73 4.58 -0.04
N GLY A 61 5.41 5.00 1.19
CA GLY A 61 6.26 4.83 2.36
C GLY A 61 6.36 3.37 2.77
N LEU A 62 5.22 2.69 2.85
CA LEU A 62 5.15 1.25 3.12
C LEU A 62 5.80 0.42 2.01
N TYR A 63 5.58 0.79 0.74
CA TYR A 63 6.24 0.14 -0.38
C TYR A 63 7.77 0.29 -0.32
N SER A 64 8.27 1.49 0.00
CA SER A 64 9.70 1.76 0.21
C SER A 64 10.26 0.92 1.36
N PHE A 65 9.51 0.81 2.47
CA PHE A 65 9.88 -0.03 3.60
C PHE A 65 10.03 -1.50 3.19
N PHE A 66 9.05 -2.08 2.49
CA PHE A 66 9.15 -3.47 2.01
C PHE A 66 10.31 -3.66 1.05
N LYS A 67 10.50 -2.72 0.13
CA LYS A 67 11.57 -2.81 -0.86
C LYS A 67 12.94 -2.81 -0.17
N THR A 68 13.18 -1.85 0.72
CA THR A 68 14.48 -1.60 1.35
C THR A 68 14.81 -2.63 2.42
N TYR A 69 13.86 -3.01 3.28
CA TYR A 69 14.13 -3.82 4.47
C TYR A 69 13.78 -5.30 4.32
N ILE A 70 12.88 -5.67 3.41
CA ILE A 70 12.44 -7.06 3.24
C ILE A 70 12.92 -7.60 1.90
N PHE A 71 12.44 -7.02 0.80
CA PHE A 71 12.59 -7.61 -0.52
C PHE A 71 14.03 -7.58 -1.05
N ILE A 72 14.72 -6.44 -1.02
CA ILE A 72 16.10 -6.32 -1.52
C ILE A 72 17.06 -7.21 -0.72
N PRO A 73 17.07 -7.19 0.63
CA PRO A 73 17.97 -8.04 1.42
C PRO A 73 17.79 -9.54 1.16
N ILE A 74 16.56 -10.00 0.93
CA ILE A 74 16.26 -11.40 0.62
C ILE A 74 16.67 -11.78 -0.80
N CYS A 75 16.46 -10.87 -1.75
CA CYS A 75 16.70 -11.16 -3.17
C CYS A 75 18.17 -11.01 -3.56
N ALA A 76 18.90 -10.09 -2.95
CA ALA A 76 20.31 -9.86 -3.26
C ALA A 76 21.18 -11.08 -2.88
N PRO A 77 22.24 -11.39 -3.65
CA PRO A 77 22.69 -10.72 -4.86
C PRO A 77 22.09 -11.27 -6.17
N THR A 78 21.51 -12.47 -6.18
CA THR A 78 21.18 -13.20 -7.43
C THR A 78 19.79 -12.93 -8.00
N PHE A 79 18.87 -12.34 -7.21
CA PHE A 79 17.50 -12.03 -7.62
C PHE A 79 16.75 -13.19 -8.31
N SER A 80 17.04 -14.43 -7.88
CA SER A 80 16.44 -15.64 -8.45
C SER A 80 14.93 -15.70 -8.20
N LEU A 81 14.19 -16.40 -9.06
CA LEU A 81 12.73 -16.49 -8.97
C LEU A 81 12.26 -17.00 -7.60
N LYS A 82 12.94 -18.02 -7.04
CA LYS A 82 12.63 -18.57 -5.72
C LYS A 82 12.75 -17.50 -4.63
N ARG A 83 13.81 -16.69 -4.65
CA ARG A 83 14.03 -15.61 -3.69
C ARG A 83 13.01 -14.48 -3.83
N LYS A 84 12.64 -14.14 -5.07
CA LYS A 84 11.57 -13.16 -5.34
C LYS A 84 10.23 -13.61 -4.77
N ILE A 85 9.82 -14.86 -5.04
CA ILE A 85 8.59 -15.44 -4.50
C ILE A 85 8.63 -15.41 -2.96
N PHE A 86 9.74 -15.84 -2.37
CA PHE A 86 9.91 -15.83 -0.92
C PHE A 86 9.84 -14.41 -0.32
N GLY A 87 10.51 -13.43 -0.93
CA GLY A 87 10.45 -12.03 -0.50
C GLY A 87 9.06 -11.43 -0.61
N VAL A 88 8.29 -11.80 -1.65
CA VAL A 88 6.88 -11.41 -1.78
C VAL A 88 6.05 -12.02 -0.66
N ILE A 89 6.16 -13.33 -0.41
CA ILE A 89 5.44 -14.02 0.67
C ILE A 89 5.71 -13.36 2.02
N LEU A 90 6.97 -13.04 2.33
CA LEU A 90 7.32 -12.38 3.59
C LEU A 90 6.79 -10.96 3.69
N SER A 91 6.77 -10.20 2.59
CA SER A 91 6.19 -8.85 2.57
C SER A 91 4.69 -8.90 2.87
N TYR A 92 3.95 -9.82 2.25
CA TYR A 92 2.51 -10.00 2.54
C TYR A 92 2.27 -10.57 3.94
N GLY A 93 3.11 -11.50 4.40
CA GLY A 93 3.03 -12.07 5.75
C GLY A 93 3.25 -11.02 6.84
N PHE A 94 4.18 -10.08 6.62
CA PHE A 94 4.37 -8.94 7.52
C PHE A 94 3.11 -8.07 7.62
N VAL A 95 2.48 -7.75 6.48
CA VAL A 95 1.23 -6.99 6.46
C VAL A 95 0.12 -7.71 7.23
N LEU A 96 0.00 -9.03 7.04
CA LEU A 96 -0.98 -9.86 7.73
C LEU A 96 -0.76 -9.84 9.25
N LEU A 97 0.50 -9.98 9.69
CA LEU A 97 0.86 -9.90 11.11
C LEU A 97 0.57 -8.50 11.68
N TRP A 98 0.94 -7.44 10.93
CA TRP A 98 0.76 -6.05 11.33
C TRP A 98 -0.70 -5.66 11.52
N HIS A 99 -1.57 -6.08 10.60
CA HIS A 99 -3.02 -5.85 10.73
C HIS A 99 -3.68 -6.69 11.82
N GLY A 100 -2.93 -7.61 12.43
CA GLY A 100 -3.45 -8.54 13.41
C GLY A 100 -4.14 -9.71 12.74
N ILE A 101 -3.81 -10.90 13.21
CA ILE A 101 -4.56 -12.10 12.89
C ILE A 101 -5.70 -12.18 13.91
N HIS A 102 -6.77 -11.43 13.66
CA HIS A 102 -7.97 -11.50 14.49
C HIS A 102 -8.78 -12.75 14.13
N TYR A 103 -8.31 -13.93 14.54
CA TYR A 103 -9.19 -15.07 14.71
C TYR A 103 -9.95 -14.88 16.02
N ALA A 104 -11.08 -14.17 15.95
CA ALA A 104 -12.09 -14.24 16.98
C ALA A 104 -12.70 -15.65 16.94
N ASN A 105 -12.17 -16.54 17.79
CA ASN A 105 -12.83 -17.73 18.30
C ASN A 105 -12.13 -18.19 19.59
N ILE A 106 -12.15 -17.30 20.59
CA ILE A 106 -12.05 -17.64 22.01
C ILE A 106 -13.25 -16.98 22.68
#